data_AF-C8PKH7-F1
#
_entry.id   AF-C8PKH7-F1
#
_cell.length_a   1.000
_cell.length_b   1.000
_cell.length_c   1.000
_cell.angle_alpha   90.00
_cell.angle_beta   90.00
_cell.angle_gamma   90.00
#
_symmetry.space_group_name_H-M   'P 1'
#
loop_
_entity.id
_entity.type
_entity.pdbx_description
1 polymer ?
#
loop_
_entity_poly.entity_id
_entity_poly.type
_entity_poly.pdbx_seq_one_letter_code
_entity_poly.pdbx_strand_id
1 'polypeptide(L)'
;MLNRIFALIGFFAFFAWGLTAALLEKVDIKPGFMASVKLESTYLRIIIGILCFATCAFFLYLAFRPEKSVKYYPKFIRCKGCLKFYNFSDVKDRSVCPKCGGELQDYAEIEKWNQIEKNKKLERYYKFEKEWLKKVSHDKNN
;
A
#
# COMPACT_ATOMS: atom_id res chain seq x y z
N MET A 1 0.15 -0.66 -2.52
CA MET A 1 0.39 -1.26 -3.88
C MET A 1 -0.58 -0.76 -4.96
N LEU A 2 -1.89 -1.07 -4.86
CA LEU A 2 -2.89 -0.72 -5.89
C LEU A 2 -2.98 0.79 -6.19
N ASN A 3 -2.89 1.63 -5.16
CA ASN A 3 -2.93 3.10 -5.29
C ASN A 3 -1.74 3.66 -6.09
N ARG A 4 -0.58 2.99 -6.07
CA ARG A 4 0.61 3.42 -6.84
C ARG A 4 0.45 3.07 -8.32
N ILE A 5 -0.13 1.92 -8.62
CA ILE A 5 -0.44 1.50 -10.00
C ILE A 5 -1.45 2.47 -10.62
N PHE A 6 -2.51 2.82 -9.91
CA PHE A 6 -3.47 3.82 -10.37
C PHE A 6 -2.85 5.20 -10.59
N ALA A 7 -1.96 5.65 -9.70
CA ALA A 7 -1.26 6.92 -9.87
C ALA A 7 -0.34 6.94 -11.10
N LEU A 8 0.35 5.83 -11.39
CA LEU A 8 1.19 5.69 -12.59
C LEU A 8 0.35 5.66 -13.87
N ILE A 9 -0.75 4.90 -13.89
CA ILE A 9 -1.67 4.88 -15.03
C ILE A 9 -2.23 6.28 -15.30
N GLY A 10 -2.63 7.00 -14.24
CA GLY A 10 -3.07 8.40 -14.33
C GLY A 10 -1.98 9.31 -14.90
N PHE A 11 -0.74 9.20 -14.42
CA PHE A 11 0.39 9.95 -14.94
C PHE A 11 0.59 9.72 -16.45
N PHE A 12 0.65 8.47 -16.91
CA PHE A 12 0.87 8.17 -18.33
C PHE A 12 -0.28 8.66 -19.21
N ALA A 13 -1.54 8.56 -18.76
CA ALA A 13 -2.70 9.03 -19.51
C ALA A 13 -2.69 10.56 -19.69
N PHE A 14 -2.45 11.31 -18.61
CA PHE A 14 -2.39 12.78 -18.65
C PHE A 14 -1.16 13.29 -19.40
N PHE A 15 -0.01 12.64 -19.21
CA PHE A 15 1.23 13.00 -19.91
C PHE A 15 1.10 12.79 -21.42
N ALA A 16 0.56 11.66 -21.87
CA ALA A 16 0.35 11.39 -23.30
C ALA A 16 -0.64 12.37 -23.94
N TRP A 17 -1.74 12.67 -23.26
CA TRP A 17 -2.72 13.64 -23.75
C TRP A 17 -2.14 15.07 -23.79
N GLY A 18 -1.48 15.52 -22.73
CA GLY A 18 -0.83 16.82 -22.68
C GLY A 18 0.25 16.99 -23.75
N LEU A 19 1.06 15.95 -23.99
CA LEU A 19 2.08 15.94 -25.03
C LEU A 19 1.45 16.02 -26.43
N THR A 20 0.35 15.29 -26.65
CA THR A 20 -0.38 15.32 -27.92
C THR A 20 -1.00 16.69 -28.18
N ALA A 21 -1.58 17.31 -27.13
CA ALA A 21 -2.15 18.66 -27.22
C ALA A 21 -1.09 19.77 -27.42
N ALA A 22 0.14 19.55 -26.97
CA ALA A 22 1.25 20.47 -27.17
C ALA A 22 1.90 20.33 -28.57
N LEU A 23 1.95 19.11 -29.12
CA LEU A 23 2.60 18.81 -30.41
C LEU A 23 1.66 18.94 -31.62
N LEU A 24 0.38 18.59 -31.48
CA LEU A 24 -0.60 18.76 -32.54
C LEU A 24 -1.29 20.12 -32.42
N GLU A 25 -1.01 20.99 -33.38
CA GLU A 25 -1.59 22.34 -33.51
C GLU A 25 -3.13 22.33 -33.65
N LYS A 26 -3.72 21.17 -33.96
CA LYS A 26 -5.16 20.88 -33.94
C LYS A 26 -5.44 19.66 -33.07
N VAL A 27 -6.09 19.88 -31.94
CA VAL A 27 -6.76 18.81 -31.19
C VAL A 27 -8.22 18.83 -31.62
N ASP A 28 -8.63 17.89 -32.47
CA ASP A 28 -10.03 17.74 -32.86
C ASP A 28 -10.81 17.10 -31.68
N ILE A 29 -11.27 17.95 -30.77
CA ILE A 29 -12.19 17.55 -29.71
C ILE A 29 -13.55 17.32 -30.38
N LYS A 30 -14.03 16.07 -30.36
CA LYS A 30 -15.33 15.67 -30.90
C LYS A 30 -16.43 16.61 -30.33
N PRO A 31 -17.33 17.17 -31.16
CA PRO A 31 -18.08 18.41 -30.86
C PRO A 31 -19.31 18.19 -29.95
N GLY A 32 -19.26 17.19 -29.06
CA GLY A 32 -20.37 16.84 -28.18
C GLY A 32 -20.33 17.50 -26.80
N PHE A 33 -19.20 18.12 -26.39
CA PHE A 33 -19.01 18.49 -24.99
C PHE A 33 -18.53 19.91 -24.68
N MET A 34 -18.12 20.73 -25.64
CA MET A 34 -17.96 22.18 -25.44
C MET A 34 -17.71 22.85 -26.79
N ALA A 35 -18.18 24.09 -26.94
CA ALA A 35 -17.88 24.95 -28.07
C ALA A 35 -16.39 24.86 -28.43
N SER A 36 -16.09 24.79 -29.72
CA SER A 36 -14.72 24.79 -30.27
C SER A 36 -13.95 25.99 -29.75
N VAL A 37 -13.25 25.83 -28.62
CA VAL A 37 -12.37 26.86 -28.10
C VAL A 37 -11.20 26.94 -29.08
N LYS A 38 -11.17 27.99 -29.90
CA LYS A 38 -10.04 28.32 -30.76
C LYS A 38 -8.80 28.49 -29.89
N LEU A 39 -7.99 27.45 -29.81
CA LEU A 39 -6.65 27.41 -29.21
C LEU A 39 -5.63 28.17 -30.11
N GLU A 40 -6.02 29.33 -30.63
CA GLU A 40 -5.18 30.19 -31.50
C GLU A 40 -4.17 31.01 -30.69
N SER A 41 -4.37 31.17 -29.38
CA SER A 41 -3.48 31.95 -28.52
C SER A 41 -2.40 31.07 -27.89
N THR A 42 -1.14 31.35 -28.20
CA THR A 42 0.07 30.79 -27.56
C THR A 42 -0.02 30.80 -26.03
N TYR A 43 -0.65 31.82 -25.45
CA TYR A 43 -0.85 31.95 -24.01
C TYR A 43 -1.74 30.83 -23.43
N LEU A 44 -2.78 30.43 -24.15
CA LEU A 44 -3.71 29.39 -23.68
C LEU A 44 -3.06 28.00 -23.71
N ARG A 45 -2.16 27.76 -24.67
CA ARG A 45 -1.32 26.55 -24.73
C ARG A 45 -0.33 26.48 -23.56
N ILE A 46 0.28 27.61 -23.22
CA ILE A 46 1.18 27.71 -22.07
C ILE A 46 0.43 27.40 -20.77
N ILE A 47 -0.78 27.94 -20.58
CA ILE A 47 -1.61 27.66 -19.38
C ILE A 47 -1.95 26.17 -19.28
N ILE A 48 -2.39 25.54 -20.38
CA ILE A 48 -2.71 24.11 -20.40
C ILE A 48 -1.46 23.26 -20.11
N GLY A 49 -0.31 23.63 -20.67
CA GLY A 49 0.96 22.97 -20.41
C GLY A 49 1.37 23.03 -18.94
N ILE A 50 1.26 24.20 -18.31
CA ILE A 50 1.55 24.38 -16.87
C ILE A 50 0.61 23.54 -16.01
N LEU A 51 -0.70 23.54 -16.32
CA LEU A 51 -1.68 22.77 -15.58
C LEU A 51 -1.43 21.26 -15.70
N CYS A 52 -1.09 20.80 -16.91
CA CYS A 52 -0.75 19.41 -17.18
C CYS A 52 0.53 19.00 -16.44
N PHE A 53 1.55 19.86 -16.43
CA PHE A 53 2.80 19.63 -15.71
C PHE A 53 2.60 19.55 -14.19
N ALA A 54 1.82 20.47 -13.60
CA ALA A 54 1.48 20.45 -12.19
C ALA A 54 0.72 19.16 -11.80
N THR A 55 -0.21 18.74 -12.65
CA THR A 55 -0.98 17.51 -12.46
C THR A 55 -0.09 16.26 -12.56
N CYS A 56 0.83 16.23 -13.53
CA CYS A 56 1.83 15.17 -13.68
C CYS A 56 2.75 15.07 -12.45
N ALA A 57 3.26 16.21 -11.96
CA ALA A 57 4.09 16.26 -10.76
C ALA A 57 3.34 15.74 -9.51
N PHE A 58 2.04 16.03 -9.39
CA PHE A 58 1.19 15.51 -8.32
C PHE A 58 1.02 13.98 -8.40
N PHE A 59 0.75 13.43 -9.59
CA PHE A 59 0.65 11.97 -9.76
C PHE A 59 1.97 11.25 -9.50
N LEU A 60 3.10 11.83 -9.94
CA LEU A 60 4.42 11.32 -9.60
C LEU A 60 4.65 11.35 -8.09
N TYR A 61 4.31 12.46 -7.42
CA TYR A 61 4.40 12.55 -5.96
C TYR A 61 3.59 11.44 -5.28
N LEU A 62 2.36 11.16 -5.73
CA LEU A 62 1.55 10.06 -5.18
C LEU A 62 2.13 8.68 -5.49
N ALA A 63 2.68 8.46 -6.69
CA ALA A 63 3.30 7.20 -7.07
C ALA A 63 4.59 6.93 -6.28
N PHE A 64 5.38 7.96 -6.02
CA PHE A 64 6.63 7.87 -5.24
C PHE A 64 6.43 8.10 -3.75
N ARG A 65 5.22 8.48 -3.31
CA ARG A 65 4.91 8.68 -1.89
C ARG A 65 5.28 7.42 -1.12
N PRO A 66 6.23 7.49 -0.17
CA PRO A 66 6.58 6.33 0.62
C PRO A 66 5.39 5.97 1.51
N GLU A 67 4.76 4.83 1.22
CA GLU A 67 3.70 4.20 2.03
C GLU A 67 4.12 4.07 3.52
N LYS A 68 5.43 4.08 3.78
CA LYS A 68 6.06 3.83 5.08
C LYS A 68 6.36 5.06 5.95
N SER A 69 5.92 6.28 5.59
CA SER A 69 6.25 7.47 6.41
C SER A 69 5.27 7.77 7.54
N VAL A 70 4.11 7.11 7.61
CA VAL A 70 3.29 7.15 8.81
C VAL A 70 3.93 6.18 9.80
N LYS A 71 4.74 6.71 10.72
CA LYS A 71 5.23 5.95 11.87
C LYS A 71 4.02 5.26 12.52
N TYR A 72 3.91 3.95 12.34
CA TYR A 72 2.91 3.15 13.01
C TYR A 72 3.33 3.10 14.48
N TYR A 73 2.80 4.03 15.28
CA TYR A 73 2.92 3.94 16.72
C TYR A 73 1.92 2.88 17.18
N PRO A 74 2.38 1.74 17.73
CA PRO A 74 1.47 0.74 18.24
C PRO A 74 0.64 1.40 19.34
N LYS A 75 -0.68 1.21 19.30
CA LYS A 75 -1.56 1.78 20.35
C LYS A 75 -1.32 1.12 21.71
N PHE A 76 -0.87 -0.13 21.70
CA PHE A 76 -0.70 -0.94 22.90
C PHE A 76 0.62 -1.70 22.87
N ILE A 77 1.22 -1.82 24.04
CA ILE A 77 2.47 -2.54 24.28
C ILE A 77 2.19 -3.58 25.38
N ARG A 78 2.77 -4.77 25.27
CA ARG A 78 2.60 -5.85 26.25
C ARG A 78 3.92 -6.14 26.94
N CYS A 79 3.92 -6.35 28.25
CA CYS A 79 5.11 -6.85 28.93
C CYS A 79 5.23 -8.37 28.81
N LYS A 80 6.42 -8.90 28.49
CA LYS A 80 6.68 -10.35 28.49
C LYS A 80 6.56 -10.98 29.88
N GLY A 81 7.07 -10.30 30.90
CA GLY A 81 7.12 -10.84 32.26
C GLY A 81 5.75 -10.87 32.92
N CYS A 82 5.10 -9.71 33.00
CA CYS A 82 3.83 -9.59 33.72
C CYS A 82 2.58 -9.67 32.81
N LEU A 83 2.74 -9.94 31.50
CA LEU A 83 1.70 -10.16 30.47
C LEU A 83 0.63 -9.08 30.34
N LYS A 84 0.77 -7.97 31.06
CA LYS A 84 -0.15 -6.84 31.10
C LYS A 84 0.03 -5.95 29.87
N PHE A 85 -1.08 -5.45 29.37
CA PHE A 85 -1.12 -4.46 28.30
C PHE A 85 -1.08 -3.05 28.88
N TYR A 86 -0.31 -2.19 28.24
CA TYR A 86 -0.20 -0.78 28.53
C TYR A 86 -0.53 0.02 27.28
N ASN A 87 -1.12 1.20 27.45
CA ASN A 87 -1.25 2.15 26.36
C ASN A 87 0.14 2.73 26.05
N PHE A 88 0.42 2.98 24.78
CA PHE A 88 1.70 3.54 24.34
C PHE A 88 2.02 4.87 25.02
N SER A 89 0.99 5.67 25.32
CA SER A 89 1.14 6.98 25.96
C SER A 89 1.46 6.89 27.46
N ASP A 90 1.12 5.77 28.11
CA ASP A 90 1.23 5.62 29.57
C ASP A 90 2.63 5.15 30.00
N VAL A 91 3.46 4.72 29.04
CA VAL A 91 4.80 4.19 29.29
C VAL A 91 5.85 5.25 28.93
N LYS A 92 6.54 5.76 29.95
CA LYS A 92 7.60 6.77 29.80
C LYS A 92 8.83 6.19 29.07
N ASP A 93 9.31 5.03 29.54
CA ASP A 93 10.43 4.30 28.95
C ASP A 93 9.92 3.06 28.19
N ARG A 94 9.89 3.20 26.87
CA ARG A 94 9.19 2.29 25.94
C ARG A 94 9.73 0.87 25.91
N SER A 95 10.91 0.63 26.47
CA SER A 95 11.57 -0.68 26.53
C SER A 95 11.31 -1.43 27.84
N VAL A 96 10.94 -0.72 28.92
CA VAL A 96 10.92 -1.27 30.28
C VAL A 96 9.54 -1.17 30.90
N CYS A 97 9.04 -2.30 31.38
CA CYS A 97 7.75 -2.37 32.04
C CYS A 97 7.79 -1.61 33.38
N PRO A 98 6.87 -0.66 33.62
CA PRO A 98 6.86 0.13 34.85
C PRO A 98 6.54 -0.69 36.10
N LYS A 99 5.90 -1.86 35.95
CA LYS A 99 5.51 -2.72 37.08
C LYS A 99 6.57 -3.75 37.45
N CYS A 100 7.15 -4.42 36.45
CA CYS A 100 8.03 -5.57 36.69
C CYS A 100 9.45 -5.41 36.13
N GLY A 101 9.80 -4.25 35.55
CA GLY A 101 11.14 -3.99 34.99
C GLY A 101 11.50 -4.84 33.76
N GLY A 102 10.61 -5.75 33.34
CA GLY A 102 10.82 -6.63 32.21
C GLY A 102 10.63 -5.94 30.85
N GLU A 103 11.08 -6.61 29.80
CA GLU A 103 11.01 -6.11 28.43
C GLU A 103 9.55 -5.96 27.96
N LEU A 104 9.30 -4.83 27.29
CA LEU A 104 8.05 -4.52 26.62
C LEU A 104 8.11 -4.91 25.14
N GLN A 105 7.05 -5.55 24.65
CA GLN A 105 6.88 -5.94 23.26
C GLN A 105 5.75 -5.19 22.59
N ASP A 106 6.00 -4.75 21.38
CA ASP A 106 4.99 -4.12 20.54
C ASP A 106 3.95 -5.13 20.06
N TYR A 107 2.70 -4.68 19.97
CA TYR A 107 1.59 -5.50 19.48
C TYR A 107 1.86 -6.12 18.09
N ALA A 108 2.57 -5.39 17.22
CA ALA A 108 2.95 -5.86 15.89
C ALA A 108 3.89 -7.09 15.95
N GLU A 109 4.74 -7.19 16.97
CA GLU A 109 5.57 -8.38 17.16
C GLU A 109 4.73 -9.57 17.61
N ILE A 110 3.80 -9.36 18.53
CA ILE A 110 2.87 -10.40 19.02
C ILE A 110 2.04 -10.95 17.87
N GLU A 111 1.53 -10.08 17.00
CA GLU A 111 0.77 -10.49 15.82
C GLU A 111 1.62 -11.37 14.87
N LYS A 112 2.87 -11.00 14.62
CA LYS A 112 3.81 -11.82 13.83
C LYS A 112 4.04 -13.19 14.46
N TRP A 113 4.28 -13.24 15.78
CA TRP A 113 4.46 -14.49 16.52
C TRP A 113 3.23 -15.40 16.39
N ASN A 114 2.03 -14.85 16.58
CA ASN A 114 0.78 -15.59 16.44
C ASN A 114 0.56 -16.11 15.01
N GLN A 115 0.92 -15.33 13.98
CA GLN A 115 0.83 -15.75 12.59
C GLN A 115 1.81 -16.90 12.29
N ILE A 116 3.04 -16.82 12.78
CA ILE A 116 4.03 -17.90 12.64
C ILE A 116 3.51 -19.19 13.27
N GLU A 117 2.91 -19.10 14.46
CA GLU A 117 2.36 -20.26 15.14
C GLU A 117 1.16 -20.88 14.40
N LYS A 118 0.26 -20.04 13.85
CA LYS A 118 -0.82 -20.50 12.97
C LYS A 118 -0.28 -21.21 11.72
N ASN A 119 0.74 -20.64 11.07
CA ASN A 119 1.35 -21.24 9.88
C ASN A 119 2.00 -22.59 10.19
N LYS A 120 2.71 -22.72 11.31
CA LYS A 120 3.27 -24.00 11.77
C LYS A 120 2.18 -25.05 12.05
N LYS A 121 1.01 -24.63 12.54
CA LYS A 121 -0.12 -25.54 12.74
C LYS A 121 -0.69 -25.99 11.38
N LEU A 122 -0.82 -25.07 10.44
CA LEU A 122 -1.30 -25.35 9.09
C LEU A 122 -0.37 -26.30 8.33
N GLU A 123 0.95 -26.11 8.40
CA GLU A 123 1.93 -27.04 7.82
C GLU A 123 1.79 -28.47 8.36
N ARG A 124 1.52 -28.62 9.66
CA ARG A 124 1.26 -29.94 10.26
C ARG A 124 0.00 -30.58 9.70
N TYR A 125 -1.07 -29.82 9.49
CA TYR A 125 -2.29 -30.32 8.85
C TYR A 125 -2.02 -30.78 7.42
N TYR A 126 -1.33 -29.99 6.60
CA TYR A 126 -1.01 -30.38 5.23
C TYR A 126 -0.11 -31.62 5.15
N LYS A 127 0.85 -31.74 6.07
CA LYS A 127 1.68 -32.95 6.16
C LYS A 127 0.83 -34.18 6.46
N PHE A 128 -0.06 -34.08 7.45
CA PHE A 128 -0.98 -35.16 7.81
C PHE A 128 -1.91 -35.54 6.65
N GLU A 129 -2.51 -34.56 5.99
CA GLU A 129 -3.40 -34.79 4.83
C GLU A 129 -2.67 -35.51 3.69
N LYS A 130 -1.43 -35.11 3.39
CA LYS A 130 -0.60 -35.77 2.38
C LYS A 130 -0.26 -37.22 2.73
N GLU A 131 0.01 -37.51 4.00
CA GLU A 131 0.24 -38.88 4.48
C GLU A 131 -1.04 -39.73 4.44
N TRP A 132 -2.18 -39.14 4.79
CA TRP A 132 -3.48 -39.81 4.73
C TRP A 132 -3.89 -40.15 3.29
N LEU A 133 -3.74 -39.21 2.35
CA LEU A 133 -4.02 -39.43 0.93
C LEU A 133 -3.16 -40.55 0.34
N LYS A 134 -1.87 -40.64 0.73
CA LYS A 134 -1.00 -41.75 0.32
C LYS A 134 -1.53 -43.11 0.77
N LYS A 135 -1.96 -43.22 2.04
CA LYS A 135 -2.53 -44.47 2.57
C LYS A 135 -3.80 -44.88 1.81
N VAL A 136 -4.75 -43.95 1.65
CA VAL A 136 -6.00 -44.20 0.92
C VAL A 136 -5.75 -44.59 -0.55
N SER A 137 -4.76 -43.98 -1.21
CA SER A 137 -4.39 -44.35 -2.58
C SER A 137 -3.75 -45.73 -2.69
N HIS A 138 -2.99 -46.15 -1.66
CA HIS A 138 -2.39 -47.47 -1.61
C HIS A 138 -3.45 -48.55 -1.35
N ASP A 139 -4.41 -48.29 -0.46
CA ASP A 139 -5.52 -49.20 -0.15
C ASP A 139 -6.50 -49.38 -1.31
N LYS A 140 -6.57 -48.43 -2.26
CA LYS A 140 -7.40 -48.55 -3.48
C LYS A 140 -6.74 -49.33 -4.62
N ASN A 141 -5.42 -49.48 -4.60
CA ASN A 141 -4.64 -50.11 -5.67
C ASN A 141 -4.22 -51.56 -5.33
N ASN A 142 -4.65 -52.07 -4.18
CA ASN A 142 -4.48 -53.44 -3.70
C ASN A 142 -5.85 -54.13 -3.64
#